data_AF-W6N403-F1
#
_entry.id   AF-W6N403-F1
#
_cell.length_a   1.000
_cell.length_b   1.000
_cell.length_c   1.000
_cell.angle_alpha   90.00
_cell.angle_beta   90.00
_cell.angle_gamma   90.00
#
_symmetry.space_group_name_H-M   'P 1'
#
loop_
_entity.id
_entity.type
_entity.pdbx_description
1 polymer ?
#
loop_
_entity_poly.entity_id
_entity_poly.type
_entity_poly.pdbx_seq_one_letter_code
_entity_poly.pdbx_strand_id
1 'polypeptide(L)'
;MKVKSKFICMGLILTLIIAFTGCGFNEDKAKTDSKQQLESFLKLYKNQQVIVKATDTGDMNKEKVKEFVNKKFKDYFTNDFINDTNNQIETGSLTNGKTFYIFEDSPIANVLFTNKYSIDSPKVNKDNKTVEYKLKGNDGFAEYAVDVIMKQEDGKWKIDKAN
;
A
#
# COMPACT_ATOMS: atom_id res chain seq x y z
N MET A 1 29.61 21.75 -42.99
CA MET A 1 28.63 20.65 -42.80
C MET A 1 27.79 20.95 -41.58
N LYS A 2 26.45 20.98 -41.71
CA LYS A 2 25.49 21.05 -40.60
C LYS A 2 25.56 19.77 -39.77
N VAL A 3 25.46 19.83 -38.43
CA VAL A 3 24.36 19.21 -37.67
C VAL A 3 24.18 19.97 -36.34
N LYS A 4 22.94 20.41 -36.09
CA LYS A 4 22.44 20.89 -34.80
C LYS A 4 22.03 19.68 -33.95
N SER A 5 22.25 19.68 -32.64
CA SER A 5 21.24 19.10 -31.75
C SER A 5 21.33 19.68 -30.33
N LYS A 6 20.16 20.14 -29.88
CA LYS A 6 19.86 20.64 -28.54
C LYS A 6 19.52 19.44 -27.64
N PHE A 7 20.05 19.41 -26.42
CA PHE A 7 19.47 18.68 -25.29
C PHE A 7 19.60 19.61 -24.09
N ILE A 8 18.61 20.49 -23.87
CA ILE A 8 17.52 20.28 -22.89
C ILE A 8 18.10 19.85 -21.54
N CYS A 9 18.67 20.82 -20.82
CA CYS A 9 18.78 20.76 -19.36
C CYS A 9 17.36 20.74 -18.80
N MET A 10 16.83 19.54 -18.59
CA MET A 10 15.59 19.36 -17.85
C MET A 10 15.93 19.56 -16.38
N GLY A 11 15.90 20.82 -15.95
CA GLY A 11 16.06 21.22 -14.55
C GLY A 11 14.99 20.51 -13.73
N LEU A 12 15.45 19.60 -12.87
CA LEU A 12 14.61 18.94 -11.89
C LEU A 12 14.31 19.98 -10.79
N ILE A 13 13.29 20.79 -11.02
CA ILE A 13 12.76 21.72 -10.02
C ILE A 13 12.01 20.87 -9.00
N LEU A 14 12.74 20.38 -8.00
CA LEU A 14 12.18 19.82 -6.78
C LEU A 14 11.70 21.00 -5.91
N THR A 15 10.57 21.59 -6.28
CA THR A 15 9.90 22.56 -5.41
C THR A 15 9.30 21.83 -4.22
N LEU A 16 10.09 21.71 -3.14
CA LEU A 16 9.56 21.56 -1.80
C LEU A 16 8.77 22.84 -1.46
N ILE A 17 7.49 22.85 -1.77
CA ILE A 17 6.57 23.86 -1.23
C ILE A 17 6.31 23.45 0.21
N ILE A 18 7.14 23.96 1.13
CA ILE A 18 6.87 23.95 2.56
C ILE A 18 5.79 25.01 2.81
N ALA A 19 4.55 24.68 2.48
CA ALA A 19 3.41 25.49 2.88
C ALA A 19 3.12 25.20 4.36
N PHE A 20 3.76 25.98 5.24
CA PHE A 20 3.28 26.21 6.61
C PHE A 20 1.95 26.97 6.53
N THR A 21 0.86 26.26 6.24
CA THR A 21 -0.50 26.75 6.53
C THR A 21 -0.80 26.37 7.97
N GLY A 22 -1.35 27.32 8.75
CA GLY A 22 -1.45 27.29 10.21
C GLY A 22 -1.92 25.99 10.85
N CYS A 23 -1.60 25.82 12.15
CA CYS A 23 -1.75 24.67 13.05
C CYS A 23 -3.08 23.86 12.99
N GLY A 24 -3.46 23.37 11.81
CA GLY A 24 -4.69 22.66 11.54
C GLY A 24 -4.47 21.60 10.47
N PHE A 25 -5.12 20.46 10.65
CA PHE A 25 -5.08 19.37 9.69
C PHE A 25 -5.85 19.76 8.43
N ASN A 26 -5.16 19.91 7.29
CA ASN A 26 -5.79 20.24 6.01
C ASN A 26 -6.48 18.98 5.44
N GLU A 27 -7.79 18.90 5.62
CA GLU A 27 -8.58 17.72 5.23
C GLU A 27 -8.56 17.42 3.74
N ASP A 28 -8.67 18.45 2.89
CA ASP A 28 -8.76 18.24 1.45
C ASP A 28 -7.43 17.77 0.87
N LYS A 29 -6.33 18.33 1.37
CA LYS A 29 -4.98 17.85 1.07
C LYS A 29 -4.79 16.43 1.61
N ALA A 30 -5.23 16.14 2.83
CA ALA A 30 -5.12 14.82 3.42
C ALA A 30 -5.87 13.75 2.61
N LYS A 31 -7.11 14.02 2.22
CA LYS A 31 -7.90 13.14 1.34
C LYS A 31 -7.20 12.91 0.01
N THR A 32 -6.74 13.99 -0.64
CA THR A 32 -6.11 13.90 -1.97
C THR A 32 -4.81 13.08 -1.92
N ASP A 33 -3.89 13.44 -1.03
CA ASP A 33 -2.58 12.82 -0.95
C ASP A 33 -2.66 11.36 -0.46
N SER A 34 -3.49 11.09 0.56
CA SER A 34 -3.62 9.73 1.10
C SER A 34 -4.28 8.79 0.09
N LYS A 35 -5.30 9.27 -0.65
CA LYS A 35 -5.91 8.48 -1.73
C LYS A 35 -4.91 8.18 -2.84
N GLN A 36 -4.14 9.17 -3.27
CA GLN A 36 -3.11 8.97 -4.30
C GLN A 36 -2.09 7.91 -3.87
N GLN A 37 -1.66 7.94 -2.61
CA GLN A 37 -0.72 6.93 -2.09
C GLN A 37 -1.35 5.53 -2.06
N LEU A 38 -2.58 5.41 -1.56
CA LEU A 38 -3.30 4.13 -1.51
C LEU A 38 -3.52 3.56 -2.91
N GLU A 39 -3.91 4.39 -3.88
CA GLU A 39 -4.02 3.98 -5.28
C GLU A 39 -2.67 3.55 -5.87
N SER A 40 -1.59 4.24 -5.54
CA SER A 40 -0.24 3.87 -5.99
C SER A 40 0.16 2.50 -5.46
N PHE A 41 -0.15 2.20 -4.19
CA PHE A 41 0.06 0.88 -3.61
C PHE A 41 -0.75 -0.19 -4.33
N LEU A 42 -2.05 0.04 -4.51
CA LEU A 42 -2.93 -0.92 -5.17
C LEU A 42 -2.51 -1.19 -6.61
N LYS A 43 -1.92 -0.21 -7.31
CA LYS A 43 -1.45 -0.37 -8.71
C LYS A 43 -0.03 -0.92 -8.83
N LEU A 44 0.65 -1.23 -7.72
CA LEU A 44 2.07 -1.59 -7.71
C LEU A 44 2.38 -2.88 -8.46
N TYR A 45 1.46 -3.85 -8.42
CA TYR A 45 1.55 -5.12 -9.14
C TYR A 45 0.23 -5.46 -9.83
N LYS A 46 0.27 -6.38 -10.79
CA LYS A 46 -0.96 -6.91 -11.40
C LYS A 46 -1.71 -7.76 -10.37
N ASN A 47 -3.03 -7.79 -10.47
CA ASN A 47 -3.83 -8.72 -9.67
C ASN A 47 -3.38 -10.17 -9.92
N GLN A 48 -3.33 -10.98 -8.86
CA GLN A 48 -2.85 -12.37 -8.88
C GLN A 48 -1.42 -12.54 -9.40
N GLN A 49 -0.60 -11.48 -9.36
CA GLN A 49 0.82 -11.62 -9.65
C GLN A 49 1.49 -12.39 -8.51
N VAL A 50 2.18 -13.50 -8.85
CA VAL A 50 3.03 -14.21 -7.90
C VAL A 50 4.18 -13.30 -7.46
N ILE A 51 4.24 -13.01 -6.16
CA ILE A 51 5.30 -12.18 -5.56
C ILE A 51 6.35 -13.02 -4.84
N VAL A 52 5.95 -14.19 -4.32
CA VAL A 52 6.85 -15.16 -3.69
C VAL A 52 6.40 -16.56 -4.09
N LYS A 53 7.36 -17.38 -4.51
CA LYS A 53 7.11 -18.80 -4.79
C LYS A 53 7.15 -19.62 -3.51
N ALA A 54 6.39 -20.71 -3.48
CA ALA A 54 6.47 -21.71 -2.43
C ALA A 54 7.89 -22.29 -2.28
N THR A 55 8.12 -22.97 -1.16
CA THR A 55 9.31 -23.79 -0.94
C THR A 55 9.29 -25.03 -1.85
N ASP A 56 10.42 -25.71 -1.94
CA ASP A 56 10.51 -26.98 -2.68
C ASP A 56 9.65 -28.10 -2.04
N THR A 57 9.22 -27.91 -0.79
CA THR A 57 8.30 -28.81 -0.07
C THR A 57 6.83 -28.50 -0.33
N GLY A 58 6.53 -27.43 -1.08
CA GLY A 58 5.15 -27.00 -1.37
C GLY A 58 4.50 -26.18 -0.26
N ASP A 59 5.29 -25.58 0.65
CA ASP A 59 4.81 -24.73 1.74
C ASP A 59 5.03 -23.25 1.45
N MET A 60 4.26 -22.37 2.10
CA MET A 60 4.50 -20.93 2.05
C MET A 60 5.87 -20.59 2.63
N ASN A 61 6.71 -19.90 1.84
CA ASN A 61 8.00 -19.41 2.30
C ASN A 61 7.86 -18.13 3.14
N LYS A 62 7.46 -18.26 4.41
CA LYS A 62 7.20 -17.15 5.35
C LYS A 62 8.34 -16.12 5.42
N GLU A 63 9.58 -16.59 5.45
CA GLU A 63 10.76 -15.71 5.51
C GLU A 63 10.86 -14.81 4.27
N LYS A 64 10.74 -15.40 3.06
CA LYS A 64 10.75 -14.62 1.82
C LYS A 64 9.55 -13.69 1.68
N VAL A 65 8.39 -14.06 2.21
CA VAL A 65 7.21 -13.17 2.22
C VAL A 65 7.47 -11.95 3.11
N LYS A 66 7.99 -12.15 4.34
CA LYS A 66 8.37 -11.04 5.22
C LYS A 66 9.45 -10.16 4.58
N GLU A 67 10.49 -10.76 4.00
CA GLU A 67 11.54 -10.00 3.29
C GLU A 67 10.94 -9.15 2.16
N PHE A 68 10.05 -9.75 1.36
CA PHE A 68 9.38 -9.05 0.27
C PHE A 68 8.58 -7.85 0.78
N VAL A 69 7.74 -8.03 1.81
CA VAL A 69 6.95 -6.96 2.44
C VAL A 69 7.87 -5.86 2.96
N ASN A 70 8.87 -6.21 3.77
CA ASN A 70 9.79 -5.28 4.42
C ASN A 70 10.62 -4.46 3.43
N LYS A 71 10.84 -4.98 2.22
CA LYS A 71 11.64 -4.31 1.18
C LYS A 71 10.80 -3.57 0.17
N LYS A 72 9.72 -4.18 -0.33
CA LYS A 72 8.92 -3.65 -1.43
C LYS A 72 7.79 -2.74 -0.98
N PHE A 73 7.29 -2.92 0.25
CA PHE A 73 6.15 -2.15 0.77
C PHE A 73 6.51 -1.15 1.86
N LYS A 74 7.80 -1.02 2.21
CA LYS A 74 8.30 -0.10 3.25
C LYS A 74 7.86 1.36 3.07
N ASP A 75 7.81 1.84 1.82
CA ASP A 75 7.39 3.22 1.53
C ASP A 75 5.87 3.42 1.58
N TYR A 76 5.09 2.35 1.68
CA TYR A 76 3.62 2.36 1.69
C TYR A 76 3.02 2.08 3.06
N PHE A 77 3.75 1.42 3.95
CA PHE A 77 3.27 0.97 5.25
C PHE A 77 3.97 1.70 6.39
N THR A 78 3.23 2.02 7.45
CA THR A 78 3.87 2.45 8.70
C THR A 78 4.70 1.32 9.29
N ASN A 79 5.66 1.65 10.15
CA ASN A 79 6.46 0.62 10.82
C ASN A 79 5.57 -0.33 11.65
N ASP A 80 4.53 0.21 12.29
CA ASP A 80 3.55 -0.56 13.05
C ASP A 80 2.80 -1.55 12.16
N PHE A 81 2.31 -1.11 10.99
CA PHE A 81 1.61 -1.98 10.06
C PHE A 81 2.51 -3.08 9.48
N ILE A 82 3.79 -2.77 9.23
CA ILE A 82 4.79 -3.77 8.84
C ILE A 82 4.96 -4.83 9.92
N ASN A 83 5.10 -4.42 11.18
CA ASN A 83 5.27 -5.34 12.30
C ASN A 83 4.03 -6.24 12.46
N ASP A 84 2.84 -5.67 12.41
CA ASP A 84 1.58 -6.41 12.48
C ASP A 84 1.42 -7.40 11.32
N THR A 85 1.81 -7.00 10.11
CA THR A 85 1.84 -7.88 8.94
C THR A 85 2.83 -9.03 9.15
N ASN A 86 4.05 -8.74 9.61
CA ASN A 86 5.07 -9.77 9.83
C ASN A 86 4.62 -10.79 10.87
N ASN A 87 3.97 -10.33 11.94
CA ASN A 87 3.36 -11.20 12.95
C ASN A 87 2.27 -12.08 12.33
N GLN A 88 1.40 -11.51 11.48
CA GLN A 88 0.35 -12.27 10.79
C GLN A 88 0.95 -13.35 9.87
N ILE A 89 1.97 -13.01 9.07
CA ILE A 89 2.68 -13.97 8.20
C ILE A 89 3.30 -15.10 9.03
N GLU A 90 3.88 -14.78 10.19
CA GLU A 90 4.49 -15.78 11.08
C GLU A 90 3.47 -16.81 11.56
N THR A 91 2.27 -16.37 11.94
CA THR A 91 1.17 -17.27 12.35
C THR A 91 0.66 -18.16 11.21
N GLY A 92 0.98 -17.85 9.94
CA GLY A 92 0.65 -18.66 8.78
C GLY A 92 -0.75 -18.47 8.20
N SER A 93 -1.53 -17.50 8.69
CA SER A 93 -2.84 -17.17 8.12
C SER A 93 -2.75 -15.87 7.32
N LEU A 94 -3.12 -15.90 6.04
CA LEU A 94 -3.23 -14.68 5.20
C LEU A 94 -4.68 -14.20 5.02
N THR A 95 -5.59 -14.58 5.92
CA THR A 95 -7.04 -14.31 5.81
C THR A 95 -7.51 -13.12 6.65
N ASN A 96 -6.65 -12.14 6.93
CA ASN A 96 -6.96 -10.99 7.79
C ASN A 96 -6.84 -9.67 7.01
N GLY A 97 -7.53 -8.63 7.46
CA GLY A 97 -7.36 -7.25 6.97
C GLY A 97 -5.89 -6.82 6.89
N LYS A 98 -5.02 -7.23 7.82
CA LYS A 98 -3.57 -6.93 7.79
C LYS A 98 -2.83 -7.46 6.57
N THR A 99 -3.36 -8.49 5.92
CA THR A 99 -2.78 -9.12 4.72
C THR A 99 -3.70 -8.96 3.52
N PHE A 100 -4.64 -8.00 3.52
CA PHE A 100 -5.65 -7.82 2.45
C PHE A 100 -5.11 -7.77 1.02
N TYR A 101 -3.83 -7.43 0.85
CA TYR A 101 -3.15 -7.25 -0.42
C TYR A 101 -2.37 -8.49 -0.88
N ILE A 102 -2.33 -9.56 -0.08
CA ILE A 102 -1.70 -10.84 -0.41
C ILE A 102 -2.59 -12.00 0.01
N PHE A 103 -2.50 -13.11 -0.72
CA PHE A 103 -3.11 -14.36 -0.31
C PHE A 103 -2.26 -15.54 -0.77
N GLU A 104 -2.44 -16.67 -0.11
CA GLU A 104 -1.78 -17.93 -0.45
C GLU A 104 -2.58 -18.66 -1.52
N ASP A 105 -1.92 -19.02 -2.62
CA ASP A 105 -2.47 -19.86 -3.67
C ASP A 105 -2.56 -21.30 -3.16
N SER A 106 -3.75 -21.90 -3.19
CA SER A 106 -3.91 -23.31 -2.90
C SER A 106 -4.12 -24.08 -4.21
N PRO A 107 -3.40 -25.19 -4.47
CA PRO A 107 -2.59 -25.98 -3.53
C PRO A 107 -1.08 -25.72 -3.56
N ILE A 108 -0.59 -24.78 -4.37
CA ILE A 108 0.85 -24.63 -4.66
C ILE A 108 1.58 -23.81 -3.58
N ALA A 109 0.86 -23.14 -2.68
CA ALA A 109 1.36 -22.26 -1.60
C ALA A 109 2.21 -21.07 -2.07
N ASN A 110 2.05 -20.65 -3.33
CA ASN A 110 2.61 -19.38 -3.81
C ASN A 110 1.91 -18.22 -3.10
N VAL A 111 2.59 -17.10 -2.90
CA VAL A 111 1.93 -15.87 -2.44
C VAL A 111 1.72 -14.95 -3.62
N LEU A 112 0.45 -14.57 -3.83
CA LEU A 112 0.05 -13.65 -4.88
C LEU A 112 -0.36 -12.31 -4.30
N PHE A 113 -0.13 -11.25 -5.06
CA PHE A 113 -0.67 -9.93 -4.78
C PHE A 113 -2.12 -9.84 -5.24
N THR A 114 -2.99 -9.21 -4.46
CA THR A 114 -4.39 -8.92 -4.82
C THR A 114 -4.72 -7.44 -4.64
N ASN A 115 -5.42 -6.89 -5.62
CA ASN A 115 -5.73 -5.46 -5.68
C ASN A 115 -7.05 -5.13 -6.37
N LYS A 116 -7.98 -6.09 -6.47
CA LYS A 116 -9.31 -5.88 -7.05
C LYS A 116 -10.23 -5.11 -6.10
N TYR A 117 -9.77 -3.95 -5.66
CA TYR A 117 -10.49 -3.06 -4.78
C TYR A 117 -10.93 -1.81 -5.54
N SER A 118 -12.17 -1.39 -5.31
CA SER A 118 -12.57 0.00 -5.49
C SER A 118 -12.43 0.74 -4.16
N ILE A 119 -11.94 1.99 -4.22
CA ILE A 119 -11.78 2.87 -3.06
C ILE A 119 -13.06 3.71 -2.92
N ASP A 120 -13.79 3.55 -1.82
CA ASP A 120 -14.97 4.36 -1.51
C ASP A 120 -14.60 5.76 -0.99
N SER A 121 -15.61 6.56 -0.65
CA SER A 121 -15.46 7.90 -0.10
C SER A 121 -14.70 7.89 1.25
N PRO A 122 -13.76 8.82 1.46
CA PRO A 122 -12.96 8.87 2.67
C PRO A 122 -13.73 9.40 3.88
N LYS A 123 -13.35 8.92 5.08
CA LYS A 123 -13.71 9.52 6.36
C LYS A 123 -12.45 10.08 7.03
N VAL A 124 -12.48 11.36 7.39
CA VAL A 124 -11.34 12.03 8.03
C VAL A 124 -11.52 12.03 9.56
N ASN A 125 -10.47 11.69 10.28
CA ASN A 125 -10.37 11.89 11.72
C ASN A 125 -9.33 12.99 12.01
N LYS A 126 -9.80 14.19 12.39
CA LYS A 126 -8.94 15.35 12.67
C LYS A 126 -8.07 15.17 13.91
N ASP A 127 -8.61 14.52 14.93
CA ASP A 127 -7.94 14.34 16.22
C ASP A 127 -6.72 13.43 16.08
N ASN A 128 -6.90 12.34 15.33
CA ASN A 128 -5.85 11.37 15.04
C ASN A 128 -5.05 11.68 13.77
N LYS A 129 -5.46 12.69 13.00
CA LYS A 129 -4.86 13.09 11.72
C LYS A 129 -4.77 11.91 10.73
N THR A 130 -5.84 11.12 10.65
CA THR A 130 -5.94 9.95 9.77
C THR A 130 -7.06 10.09 8.73
N VAL A 131 -6.96 9.29 7.67
CA VAL A 131 -8.01 9.16 6.65
C VAL A 131 -8.33 7.68 6.48
N GLU A 132 -9.59 7.33 6.69
CA GLU A 132 -10.12 5.97 6.56
C GLU A 132 -10.78 5.80 5.18
N TYR A 133 -10.49 4.69 4.52
CA TYR A 133 -11.05 4.29 3.23
C TYR A 133 -11.66 2.89 3.34
N LYS A 134 -12.85 2.73 2.76
CA LYS A 134 -13.42 1.40 2.54
C LYS A 134 -12.97 0.86 1.20
N LEU A 135 -12.31 -0.29 1.20
CA LEU A 135 -11.97 -1.03 0.00
C LEU A 135 -13.06 -2.05 -0.29
N LYS A 136 -13.70 -1.99 -1.45
CA LYS A 136 -14.75 -2.94 -1.86
C LYS A 136 -14.22 -3.86 -2.96
N GLY A 137 -14.37 -5.17 -2.79
CA GLY A 137 -14.04 -6.16 -3.82
C GLY A 137 -14.85 -5.92 -5.11
N ASN A 138 -14.19 -6.00 -6.26
CA ASN A 138 -14.80 -5.76 -7.58
C ASN A 138 -15.32 -7.05 -8.28
N ASP A 139 -15.22 -8.21 -7.62
CA ASP A 139 -15.40 -9.55 -8.20
C ASP A 139 -16.84 -10.11 -8.10
N GLY A 140 -17.81 -9.32 -7.62
CA GLY A 140 -19.14 -9.84 -7.28
C GLY A 140 -19.20 -10.60 -5.96
N PHE A 141 -18.05 -10.91 -5.35
CA PHE A 141 -17.93 -11.25 -3.93
C PHE A 141 -17.87 -9.95 -3.13
N ALA A 142 -19.04 -9.40 -2.81
CA ALA A 142 -19.22 -8.22 -1.97
C ALA A 142 -18.72 -8.39 -0.51
N GLU A 143 -18.10 -9.53 -0.18
CA GLU A 143 -17.80 -9.96 1.19
C GLU A 143 -16.50 -9.39 1.78
N TYR A 144 -15.54 -8.96 0.95
CA TYR A 144 -14.27 -8.42 1.45
C TYR A 144 -14.27 -6.90 1.38
N ALA A 145 -15.03 -6.29 2.28
CA ALA A 145 -14.83 -4.89 2.63
C ALA A 145 -13.66 -4.81 3.61
N VAL A 146 -12.58 -4.11 3.27
CA VAL A 146 -11.47 -3.85 4.18
C VAL A 146 -11.43 -2.36 4.49
N ASP A 147 -11.44 -2.02 5.76
CA ASP A 147 -11.33 -0.63 6.21
C ASP A 147 -9.85 -0.30 6.41
N VAL A 148 -9.29 0.50 5.50
CA VAL A 148 -7.88 0.92 5.50
C VAL A 148 -7.74 2.31 6.11
N ILE A 149 -6.91 2.43 7.14
CA ILE A 149 -6.59 3.71 7.77
C ILE A 149 -5.22 4.17 7.28
N MET A 150 -5.18 5.37 6.71
CA MET A 150 -3.97 6.05 6.28
C MET A 150 -3.53 7.06 7.35
N LYS A 151 -2.22 7.16 7.59
CA LYS A 151 -1.58 8.11 8.52
C LYS A 151 -0.31 8.68 7.91
N GLN A 152 0.10 9.87 8.34
CA GLN A 152 1.42 10.39 7.98
C GLN A 152 2.50 9.81 8.89
N GLU A 153 3.56 9.26 8.29
CA GLU A 153 4.80 8.83 8.93
C GLU A 153 5.97 9.32 8.08
N ASP A 154 6.92 10.03 8.69
CA ASP A 154 8.05 10.68 8.00
C ASP A 154 7.61 11.61 6.85
N GLY A 155 6.50 12.31 7.03
CA GLY A 155 5.94 13.25 6.05
C GLY A 155 5.27 12.58 4.84
N LYS A 156 5.21 11.25 4.78
CA LYS A 156 4.51 10.49 3.74
C LYS A 156 3.23 9.89 4.29
N TRP A 157 2.17 9.87 3.49
CA TRP A 157 1.00 9.05 3.80
C TRP A 157 1.37 7.57 3.67
N LYS A 158 0.93 6.76 4.61
CA LYS A 158 1.16 5.31 4.64
C LYS A 158 -0.05 4.60 5.23
N ILE A 159 -0.22 3.32 4.90
CA ILE A 159 -1.20 2.43 5.49
C ILE A 159 -0.77 2.13 6.92
N ASP A 160 -1.63 2.49 7.87
CA ASP A 160 -1.42 2.36 9.31
C ASP A 160 -2.17 1.15 9.86
N LYS A 161 -3.39 0.90 9.36
CA LYS A 161 -4.25 -0.22 9.79
C LYS A 161 -5.10 -0.72 8.62
N ALA A 162 -5.50 -1.98 8.71
CA ALA A 162 -6.48 -2.60 7.82
C ALA A 162 -7.27 -3.64 8.62
N ASN A 163 -8.60 -3.51 8.63
CA ASN A 163 -9.51 -4.36 9.39
C ASN A 163 -10.56 -5.00 8.49
#